data_AF-A0A9D0THQ6-F1
#
_entry.id   AF-A0A9D0THQ6-F1
#
_cell.length_a   1.000
_cell.length_b   1.000
_cell.length_c   1.000
_cell.angle_alpha   90.00
_cell.angle_beta   90.00
_cell.angle_gamma   90.00
#
_symmetry.space_group_name_H-M   'P 1'
#
loop_
_entity.id
_entity.type
_entity.pdbx_description
1 polymer ?
#
loop_
_entity_poly.entity_id
_entity_poly.type
_entity_poly.pdbx_seq_one_letter_code
_entity_poly.pdbx_strand_id
1 'polypeptide(L)'
;MLKYLLYAEQDYAFAILRPLQRAILARGDEVAWFLAGDEITSEFLRPEERVLKRVADVRAWRPDVVLVPGNVVPAFIPGLKVAVFHGFNARKRSRGTLDSHFALRGCFDLYCTQGPSTTVPFELLAAKHRYFSVVETGWPKVDPLFWGSPQRNPNERPVILLSSTFSSRLTLTPHLYEQVQRLSEMGRWQWLVTFHPKMSVEWVEKYRALENDHLQFIETDNIIPLLQQADVMVCDTSSILQEFLVLEKPVVTFR
;
A
#
# COMPACT_ATOMS: atom_id res chain seq x y z
N MET A 1 -15.10 17.46 18.43
CA MET A 1 -14.24 17.41 17.24
C MET A 1 -12.91 16.83 17.67
N LEU A 2 -12.59 15.64 17.17
CA LEU A 2 -11.33 14.95 17.45
C LEU A 2 -10.24 15.40 16.47
N LYS A 3 -8.99 15.35 16.93
CA LYS A 3 -7.80 15.69 16.14
C LYS A 3 -7.00 14.43 15.80
N TYR A 4 -6.87 14.15 14.52
CA TYR A 4 -6.13 13.00 14.00
C TYR A 4 -4.78 13.44 13.42
N LEU A 5 -3.70 12.86 13.93
CA LEU A 5 -2.38 12.96 13.31
C LEU A 5 -2.16 11.79 12.36
N LEU A 6 -1.86 12.10 11.11
CA LEU A 6 -1.40 11.16 10.11
C LEU A 6 0.12 11.14 10.17
N TYR A 7 0.68 10.16 10.90
CA TYR A 7 2.11 10.03 11.10
C TYR A 7 2.68 9.12 10.01
N ALA A 8 3.53 9.69 9.15
CA ALA A 8 4.00 9.04 7.93
C ALA A 8 5.53 9.08 7.86
N GLU A 9 6.16 7.93 7.64
CA GLU A 9 7.63 7.77 7.59
C GLU A 9 8.15 7.42 6.19
N GLN A 10 7.28 6.98 5.28
CA GLN A 10 7.61 6.61 3.90
C GLN A 10 6.45 6.94 2.96
N ASP A 11 6.74 7.10 1.66
CA ASP A 11 5.77 7.54 0.65
C ASP A 11 4.54 6.63 0.53
N TYR A 12 4.67 5.32 0.79
CA TYR A 12 3.53 4.41 0.75
C TYR A 12 2.42 4.80 1.76
N ALA A 13 2.77 5.55 2.82
CA ALA A 13 1.84 5.97 3.86
C ALA A 13 0.73 6.87 3.30
N PHE A 14 1.00 7.65 2.24
CA PHE A 14 -0.01 8.50 1.61
C PHE A 14 -1.20 7.66 1.14
N ALA A 15 -0.95 6.59 0.37
CA ALA A 15 -2.01 5.73 -0.15
C ALA A 15 -2.82 5.05 0.96
N ILE A 16 -2.19 4.71 2.09
CA ILE A 16 -2.85 4.06 3.24
C ILE A 16 -3.69 5.07 4.04
N LEU A 17 -3.18 6.28 4.27
CA LEU A 17 -3.80 7.25 5.17
C LEU A 17 -4.83 8.14 4.48
N ARG A 18 -4.79 8.31 3.16
CA ARG A 18 -5.75 9.13 2.39
C ARG A 18 -7.22 8.68 2.57
N PRO A 19 -7.55 7.38 2.54
CA PRO A 19 -8.92 6.93 2.80
C PRO A 19 -9.40 7.26 4.21
N LEU A 20 -8.52 7.14 5.21
CA LEU A 20 -8.81 7.53 6.58
C LEU A 20 -9.00 9.04 6.72
N GLN A 21 -8.12 9.85 6.10
CA GLN A 21 -8.23 11.31 6.06
C GLN A 21 -9.59 11.74 5.51
N ARG A 22 -10.04 11.13 4.41
CA ARG A 22 -11.35 11.41 3.81
C ARG A 22 -12.48 11.12 4.79
N ALA A 23 -12.45 9.96 5.45
CA ALA A 23 -13.48 9.58 6.42
C ALA A 23 -13.51 10.50 7.65
N ILE A 24 -12.33 10.89 8.16
CA ILE A 24 -12.18 11.84 9.28
C ILE A 24 -12.80 13.19 8.93
N LEU A 25 -12.42 13.76 7.78
CA LEU A 25 -12.94 15.04 7.31
C LEU A 25 -14.45 15.01 7.06
N ALA A 26 -14.97 13.91 6.49
CA ALA A 26 -16.40 13.74 6.24
C ALA A 26 -17.24 13.70 7.54
N ARG A 27 -16.64 13.27 8.65
CA ARG A 27 -17.25 13.30 9.99
C ARG A 27 -17.20 14.68 10.66
N GLY A 28 -16.48 15.64 10.07
CA GLY A 28 -16.27 16.97 10.63
C GLY A 28 -15.16 17.03 11.68
N ASP A 29 -14.25 16.04 11.70
CA ASP A 29 -13.07 16.04 12.56
C ASP A 29 -11.85 16.69 11.88
N GLU A 30 -10.83 17.02 12.69
CA GLU A 30 -9.61 17.65 12.19
C GLU A 30 -8.53 16.62 11.88
N VAL A 31 -7.75 16.90 10.83
CA VAL A 31 -6.63 16.07 10.42
C VAL A 31 -5.38 16.91 10.15
N ALA A 32 -4.22 16.39 10.51
CA ALA A 32 -2.93 16.99 10.18
C ALA A 32 -1.91 15.90 9.82
N TRP A 33 -1.06 16.19 8.84
CA TRP A 33 0.06 15.35 8.44
C TRP A 33 1.31 15.69 9.24
N PHE A 34 2.07 14.67 9.63
CA PHE A 34 3.44 14.80 10.12
C PHE A 34 4.32 13.80 9.38
N LEU A 35 5.20 14.33 8.54
CA LEU A 35 6.17 13.54 7.79
C LEU A 35 7.44 13.40 8.65
N ALA A 36 7.81 12.18 8.99
CA ALA A 36 8.88 11.88 9.93
C ALA A 36 10.05 11.19 9.23
N GLY A 37 11.26 11.72 9.42
CA GLY A 37 12.48 11.19 8.81
C GLY A 37 12.69 11.66 7.37
N ASP A 38 13.77 11.16 6.76
CA ASP A 38 14.24 11.62 5.44
C ASP A 38 13.86 10.66 4.30
N GLU A 39 13.20 9.53 4.60
CA GLU A 39 12.76 8.53 3.62
C GLU A 39 11.40 8.87 2.97
N ILE A 40 10.71 9.89 3.47
CA ILE A 40 9.42 10.35 2.96
C ILE A 40 9.58 11.70 2.26
N THR A 41 8.93 11.81 1.10
CA THR A 41 8.89 13.04 0.32
C THR A 41 7.63 13.84 0.63
N SER A 42 7.71 15.17 0.45
CA SER A 42 6.56 16.05 0.60
C SER A 42 5.74 16.22 -0.69
N GLU A 43 6.18 15.59 -1.79
CA GLU A 43 5.63 15.77 -3.14
C GLU A 43 4.19 15.24 -3.28
N PHE A 44 3.81 14.25 -2.46
CA PHE A 44 2.48 13.65 -2.47
C PHE A 44 1.45 14.37 -1.58
N LEU A 45 1.85 15.45 -0.88
CA LEU A 45 0.93 16.30 -0.12
C LEU A 45 0.10 17.18 -1.04
N ARG A 46 -1.16 17.45 -0.65
CA ARG A 46 -2.02 18.39 -1.38
C ARG A 46 -1.93 19.79 -0.78
N PRO A 47 -2.09 20.87 -1.58
CA PRO A 47 -1.94 22.25 -1.10
C PRO A 47 -2.84 22.63 0.08
N GLU A 48 -4.04 22.06 0.15
CA GLU A 48 -5.04 22.31 1.21
C GLU A 48 -4.75 21.58 2.53
N GLU A 49 -3.72 20.74 2.57
CA GLU A 49 -3.48 19.86 3.71
C GLU A 49 -2.70 20.54 4.82
N ARG A 50 -3.20 20.39 6.04
CA ARG A 50 -2.48 20.85 7.22
C ARG A 50 -1.28 19.95 7.47
N VAL A 51 -0.09 20.54 7.44
CA VAL A 51 1.18 19.84 7.74
C VAL A 51 1.82 20.46 8.97
N LEU A 52 2.11 19.63 9.98
CA LEU A 52 2.91 20.01 11.14
C LEU A 52 4.38 19.72 10.80
N LYS A 53 5.23 20.74 10.83
CA LYS A 53 6.60 20.63 10.31
C LYS A 53 7.60 20.14 11.36
N ARG A 54 7.30 20.31 12.65
CA ARG A 54 8.20 19.96 13.75
C ARG A 54 7.47 19.21 14.84
N VAL A 55 8.21 18.39 15.58
CA VAL A 55 7.69 17.70 16.77
C VAL A 55 7.06 18.67 17.78
N ALA A 56 7.64 19.87 17.95
CA ALA A 56 7.07 20.90 18.82
C ALA A 56 5.65 21.31 18.38
N ASP A 57 5.41 21.40 17.06
CA ASP A 57 4.11 21.77 16.50
C ASP A 57 3.09 20.63 16.70
N VAL A 58 3.53 19.37 16.58
CA VAL A 58 2.72 18.19 16.92
C VAL A 58 2.30 18.20 18.39
N ARG A 59 3.24 18.45 19.30
CA ARG A 59 2.96 18.52 20.75
C ARG A 59 2.03 19.68 21.09
N ALA A 60 2.19 20.82 20.44
CA ALA A 60 1.32 21.99 20.63
C ALA A 60 -0.09 21.75 20.06
N TRP A 61 -0.20 21.09 18.91
CA TRP A 61 -1.49 20.79 18.28
C TRP A 61 -2.33 19.79 19.08
N ARG A 62 -1.66 18.92 19.85
CA ARG A 62 -2.22 17.90 20.76
C ARG A 62 -3.25 16.99 20.06
N PRO A 63 -2.81 16.10 19.14
CA PRO A 63 -3.69 15.10 18.57
C PRO A 63 -4.32 14.20 19.63
N ASP A 64 -5.58 13.83 19.41
CA ASP A 64 -6.31 12.84 20.21
C ASP A 64 -5.99 11.41 19.73
N VAL A 65 -5.73 11.25 18.43
CA VAL A 65 -5.42 9.96 17.79
C VAL A 65 -4.25 10.14 16.83
N VAL A 66 -3.36 9.15 16.76
CA VAL A 66 -2.25 9.08 15.81
C VAL A 66 -2.37 7.79 15.00
N LEU A 67 -2.56 7.93 13.70
CA LEU A 67 -2.66 6.82 12.74
C LEU A 67 -1.28 6.56 12.14
N VAL A 68 -0.81 5.30 12.24
CA VAL A 68 0.57 4.92 11.93
C VAL A 68 0.59 3.68 11.04
N PRO A 69 0.98 3.82 9.75
CA PRO A 69 1.21 2.67 8.88
C PRO A 69 2.51 1.92 9.21
N GLY A 70 3.51 2.65 9.72
CA GLY A 70 4.79 2.11 10.14
C GLY A 70 4.72 1.22 11.39
N ASN A 71 5.88 0.76 11.84
CA ASN A 71 5.99 -0.15 12.99
C ASN A 71 6.31 0.57 14.30
N VAL A 72 6.60 1.87 14.24
CA VAL A 72 7.06 2.66 15.40
C VAL A 72 6.41 4.05 15.38
N VAL A 73 6.21 4.61 16.57
CA VAL A 73 5.82 6.00 16.76
C VAL A 73 6.41 6.48 18.10
N PRO A 74 7.00 7.69 18.17
CA PRO A 74 7.58 8.18 19.41
C PRO A 74 6.55 8.39 20.52
N ALA A 75 6.84 7.88 21.73
CA ALA A 75 5.95 7.94 22.88
C ALA A 75 5.64 9.37 23.36
N PHE A 76 6.48 10.35 23.04
CA PHE A 76 6.25 11.76 23.42
C PHE A 76 5.18 12.47 22.59
N ILE A 77 4.73 11.88 21.48
CA ILE A 77 3.60 12.39 20.70
C ILE A 77 2.34 12.08 21.51
N PRO A 78 1.45 13.05 21.80
CA PRO A 78 0.23 12.80 22.56
C PRO A 78 -0.85 12.07 21.73
N GLY A 79 -1.89 11.56 22.38
CA GLY A 79 -3.02 10.87 21.75
C GLY A 79 -2.89 9.35 21.66
N LEU A 80 -3.97 8.66 21.32
CA LEU A 80 -4.02 7.21 21.18
C LEU A 80 -3.26 6.75 19.93
N LYS A 81 -2.41 5.74 20.05
CA LYS A 81 -1.57 5.22 18.97
C LYS A 81 -2.24 4.04 18.28
N VAL A 82 -2.57 4.22 17.01
CA VAL A 82 -3.28 3.22 16.19
C VAL A 82 -2.38 2.72 15.08
N ALA A 83 -2.08 1.43 15.09
CA ALA A 83 -1.41 0.76 14.00
C ALA A 83 -2.41 0.45 12.88
N VAL A 84 -2.16 0.98 11.67
CA VAL A 84 -2.95 0.69 10.45
C VAL A 84 -2.16 -0.10 9.41
N PHE A 85 -0.92 -0.48 9.77
CA PHE A 85 -0.02 -1.39 9.06
C PHE A 85 0.41 -0.96 7.64
N HIS A 86 1.63 -1.36 7.25
CA HIS A 86 2.18 -1.05 5.93
C HIS A 86 1.56 -1.87 4.79
N GLY A 87 0.97 -3.02 5.10
CA GLY A 87 0.49 -3.99 4.12
C GLY A 87 0.20 -5.35 4.75
N PHE A 88 -0.39 -6.26 3.97
CA PHE A 88 -0.69 -7.62 4.42
C PHE A 88 0.57 -8.41 4.77
N ASN A 89 0.40 -9.43 5.62
CA ASN A 89 1.50 -10.33 5.95
C ASN A 89 1.88 -11.21 4.74
N ALA A 90 2.99 -10.87 4.08
CA ALA A 90 3.53 -11.64 2.96
C ALA A 90 4.60 -12.67 3.38
N ARG A 91 4.84 -12.88 4.69
CA ARG A 91 5.86 -13.80 5.26
C ARG A 91 7.27 -13.66 4.67
N LYS A 92 7.61 -12.50 4.08
CA LYS A 92 8.87 -12.28 3.35
C LYS A 92 10.13 -12.34 4.21
N ARG A 93 10.02 -12.20 5.54
CA ARG A 93 11.16 -12.06 6.47
C ARG A 93 11.06 -12.97 7.71
N SER A 94 10.44 -14.14 7.59
CA SER A 94 10.47 -15.15 8.65
C SER A 94 11.86 -15.82 8.71
N ARG A 95 12.65 -15.48 9.74
CA ARG A 95 13.84 -16.26 10.14
C ARG A 95 13.43 -17.19 11.29
N GLY A 96 13.23 -18.47 10.99
CA GLY A 96 12.79 -19.46 11.98
C GLY A 96 11.32 -19.30 12.36
N THR A 97 10.99 -19.49 13.65
CA THR A 97 9.61 -19.49 14.17
C THR A 97 9.01 -18.12 14.43
N LEU A 98 9.80 -17.04 14.36
CA LEU A 98 9.34 -15.69 14.70
C LEU A 98 9.07 -14.89 13.42
N ASP A 99 7.79 -14.75 13.08
CA ASP A 99 7.36 -13.86 12.02
C ASP A 99 7.43 -12.41 12.53
N SER A 100 8.35 -11.64 11.94
CA SER A 100 8.58 -10.23 12.27
C SER A 100 7.34 -9.34 12.15
N HIS A 101 6.33 -9.78 11.39
CA HIS A 101 5.05 -9.08 11.26
C HIS A 101 4.31 -8.94 12.60
N PHE A 102 4.51 -9.89 13.52
CA PHE A 102 3.86 -9.91 14.84
C PHE A 102 4.76 -9.38 15.96
N ALA A 103 5.91 -8.79 15.64
CA ALA A 103 6.83 -8.26 16.63
C ALA A 103 6.25 -6.99 17.30
N LEU A 104 5.89 -7.09 18.57
CA LEU A 104 5.40 -5.97 19.36
C LEU A 104 6.53 -4.97 19.67
N ARG A 105 6.29 -3.69 19.36
CA ARG A 105 7.22 -2.59 19.68
C ARG A 105 6.83 -1.79 20.92
N GLY A 106 5.68 -2.09 21.52
CA GLY A 106 5.19 -1.43 22.74
C GLY A 106 4.80 0.03 22.56
N CYS A 107 4.50 0.46 21.33
CA CYS A 107 4.15 1.86 21.01
C CYS A 107 2.70 2.07 20.55
N PHE A 108 1.87 1.02 20.54
CA PHE A 108 0.49 1.09 20.04
C PHE A 108 -0.51 0.71 21.13
N ASP A 109 -1.61 1.47 21.19
CA ASP A 109 -2.75 1.22 22.07
C ASP A 109 -3.84 0.38 21.35
N LEU A 110 -3.92 0.52 20.02
CA LEU A 110 -4.87 -0.21 19.17
C LEU A 110 -4.18 -0.70 17.89
N TYR A 111 -4.43 -1.96 17.54
CA TYR A 111 -4.06 -2.53 16.25
C TYR A 111 -5.31 -2.73 15.39
N CYS A 112 -5.37 -2.03 14.25
CA CYS A 112 -6.42 -2.19 13.25
C CYS A 112 -5.94 -3.18 12.17
N THR A 113 -6.28 -4.45 12.35
CA THR A 113 -5.76 -5.56 11.52
C THR A 113 -6.56 -5.72 10.23
N GLN A 114 -5.89 -6.23 9.18
CA GLN A 114 -6.46 -6.28 7.84
C GLN A 114 -7.39 -7.47 7.60
N GLY A 115 -7.31 -8.52 8.41
CA GLY A 115 -8.08 -9.74 8.24
C GLY A 115 -7.64 -10.87 9.17
N PRO A 116 -8.34 -12.02 9.15
CA PRO A 116 -8.24 -13.03 10.21
C PRO A 116 -6.84 -13.60 10.42
N SER A 117 -6.05 -13.71 9.34
CA SER A 117 -4.67 -14.20 9.39
C SER A 117 -3.71 -13.30 10.17
N THR A 118 -4.06 -12.01 10.33
CA THR A 118 -3.35 -11.05 11.17
C THR A 118 -4.08 -10.86 12.50
N THR A 119 -5.41 -10.76 12.49
CA THR A 119 -6.23 -10.51 13.69
C THR A 119 -6.03 -11.56 14.76
N VAL A 120 -6.18 -12.85 14.43
CA VAL A 120 -6.12 -13.94 15.43
C VAL A 120 -4.78 -13.97 16.18
N PRO A 121 -3.61 -13.90 15.52
CA PRO A 121 -2.34 -13.77 16.24
C PRO A 121 -2.24 -12.54 17.15
N PHE A 122 -2.73 -11.38 16.70
CA PHE A 122 -2.70 -10.16 17.51
C PHE A 122 -3.66 -10.22 18.71
N GLU A 123 -4.81 -10.87 18.59
CA GLU A 123 -5.73 -11.11 19.72
C GLU A 123 -5.07 -11.98 20.80
N LEU A 124 -4.35 -13.03 20.41
CA LEU A 124 -3.57 -13.85 21.34
C LEU A 124 -2.48 -13.02 22.04
N LEU A 125 -1.81 -12.13 21.31
CA LEU A 125 -0.83 -11.22 21.87
C LEU A 125 -1.47 -10.18 22.81
N ALA A 126 -2.64 -9.66 22.46
CA ALA A 126 -3.39 -8.72 23.30
C ALA A 126 -3.81 -9.37 24.62
N ALA A 127 -4.33 -10.59 24.57
CA ALA A 127 -4.69 -11.37 25.76
C ALA A 127 -3.48 -11.62 26.67
N LYS A 128 -2.31 -11.89 26.08
CA LYS A 128 -1.06 -12.13 26.82
C LYS A 128 -0.50 -10.86 27.46
N HIS A 129 -0.45 -9.75 26.72
CA HIS A 129 0.28 -8.54 27.13
C HIS A 129 -0.59 -7.46 27.79
N ARG A 130 -1.90 -7.44 27.51
CA ARG A 130 -2.93 -6.63 28.19
C ARG A 130 -2.73 -5.11 28.19
N TYR A 131 -1.92 -4.56 27.26
CA TYR A 131 -1.72 -3.11 27.14
C TYR A 131 -2.29 -2.51 25.84
N PHE A 132 -2.85 -3.33 24.95
CA PHE A 132 -3.42 -2.88 23.69
C PHE A 132 -4.67 -3.68 23.33
N SER A 133 -5.49 -3.11 22.44
CA SER A 133 -6.67 -3.75 21.85
C SER A 133 -6.44 -4.06 20.37
N VAL A 134 -7.28 -4.94 19.82
CA VAL A 134 -7.24 -5.37 18.41
C VAL A 134 -8.64 -5.26 17.84
N VAL A 135 -8.76 -4.71 16.64
CA VAL A 135 -10.01 -4.66 15.88
C VAL A 135 -9.69 -4.98 14.44
N GLU A 136 -10.41 -5.95 13.85
CA GLU A 136 -10.32 -6.22 12.42
C GLU A 136 -11.10 -5.16 11.64
N THR A 137 -10.41 -4.42 10.77
CA THR A 137 -10.98 -3.28 10.04
C THR A 137 -10.87 -3.40 8.53
N GLY A 138 -10.16 -4.40 8.01
CA GLY A 138 -9.67 -4.36 6.64
C GLY A 138 -8.46 -3.44 6.51
N TRP A 139 -8.02 -3.19 5.26
CA TRP A 139 -6.85 -2.35 5.00
C TRP A 139 -7.22 -1.08 4.21
N PRO A 140 -7.09 0.11 4.81
CA PRO A 140 -7.59 1.35 4.21
C PRO A 140 -7.09 1.62 2.78
N LYS A 141 -5.87 1.19 2.45
CA LYS A 141 -5.28 1.38 1.12
C LYS A 141 -6.15 0.78 0.00
N VAL A 142 -6.89 -0.30 0.27
CA VAL A 142 -7.72 -0.97 -0.74
C VAL A 142 -9.12 -0.41 -0.82
N ASP A 143 -9.57 0.42 0.12
CA ASP A 143 -10.90 1.06 0.09
C ASP A 143 -11.19 1.77 -1.25
N PRO A 144 -10.24 2.54 -1.85
CA PRO A 144 -10.47 3.20 -3.13
C PRO A 144 -10.77 2.25 -4.30
N LEU A 145 -10.41 0.97 -4.22
CA LEU A 145 -10.78 -0.03 -5.24
C LEU A 145 -12.29 -0.18 -5.39
N PHE A 146 -13.03 0.12 -4.32
CA PHE A 146 -14.48 -0.06 -4.22
C PHE A 146 -15.24 1.27 -4.20
N TRP A 147 -14.54 2.40 -4.31
CA TRP A 147 -15.19 3.69 -4.37
C TRP A 147 -15.82 3.94 -5.72
N GLY A 148 -17.13 4.21 -5.70
CA GLY A 148 -17.87 4.68 -6.85
C GLY A 148 -18.01 3.66 -7.97
N SER A 149 -17.92 2.34 -7.68
CA SER A 149 -18.05 1.24 -8.64
C SER A 149 -19.11 1.52 -9.71
N PRO A 150 -18.74 2.06 -10.88
CA PRO A 150 -19.65 2.07 -11.99
C PRO A 150 -19.73 0.61 -12.44
N GLN A 151 -20.88 0.18 -12.96
CA GLN A 151 -20.88 -0.95 -13.88
C GLN A 151 -19.84 -0.63 -14.96
N ARG A 152 -18.65 -1.22 -14.85
CA ARG A 152 -17.61 -0.95 -15.81
C ARG A 152 -18.01 -1.63 -17.09
N ASN A 153 -18.08 -0.84 -18.15
CA ASN A 153 -18.20 -1.41 -19.48
C ASN A 153 -17.04 -2.40 -19.66
N PRO A 154 -17.31 -3.59 -20.20
CA PRO A 154 -16.25 -4.54 -20.52
C PRO A 154 -15.17 -3.84 -21.33
N ASN A 155 -13.90 -4.12 -21.03
CA ASN A 155 -12.82 -3.64 -21.86
C ASN A 155 -13.04 -4.18 -23.29
N GLU A 156 -12.88 -3.32 -24.31
CA GLU A 156 -12.98 -3.74 -25.72
C GLU A 156 -12.01 -4.88 -26.04
N ARG A 157 -10.89 -4.93 -25.31
CA ARG A 157 -9.89 -5.97 -25.36
C ARG A 157 -9.48 -6.37 -23.94
N PRO A 158 -9.26 -7.66 -23.63
CA PRO A 158 -8.84 -8.05 -22.29
C PRO A 158 -7.51 -7.40 -21.89
N VAL A 159 -7.47 -6.85 -20.69
CA VAL A 159 -6.34 -6.06 -20.17
C VAL A 159 -5.51 -6.90 -19.20
N ILE A 160 -4.20 -6.99 -19.45
CA ILE A 160 -3.21 -7.64 -18.58
C ILE A 160 -2.41 -6.56 -17.85
N LEU A 161 -2.42 -6.59 -16.52
CA LEU A 161 -1.48 -5.83 -15.70
C LEU A 161 -0.27 -6.69 -15.38
N LEU A 162 0.90 -6.27 -15.86
CA LEU A 162 2.18 -6.87 -15.49
C LEU A 162 2.90 -5.99 -14.46
N SER A 163 3.30 -6.61 -13.35
CA SER A 163 4.12 -5.94 -12.34
C SER A 163 5.14 -6.87 -11.71
N SER A 164 6.23 -6.29 -11.20
CA SER A 164 7.37 -7.04 -10.68
C SER A 164 8.05 -6.33 -9.51
N THR A 165 8.59 -7.13 -8.57
CA THR A 165 9.45 -6.67 -7.49
C THR A 165 10.87 -6.37 -7.98
N PHE A 166 11.65 -5.57 -7.26
CA PHE A 166 13.00 -5.17 -7.67
C PHE A 166 14.09 -6.18 -7.29
N SER A 167 13.78 -7.15 -6.43
CA SER A 167 14.77 -8.10 -5.92
C SER A 167 15.21 -9.05 -7.03
N SER A 168 16.50 -9.05 -7.39
CA SER A 168 17.06 -9.88 -8.46
C SER A 168 16.76 -11.38 -8.35
N ARG A 169 16.57 -11.90 -7.12
CA ARG A 169 16.21 -13.31 -6.88
C ARG A 169 14.72 -13.64 -7.05
N LEU A 170 13.86 -12.62 -7.10
CA LEU A 170 12.40 -12.75 -7.05
C LEU A 170 11.70 -12.09 -8.23
N THR A 171 12.44 -11.30 -9.02
CA THR A 171 11.87 -10.50 -10.10
C THR A 171 11.56 -11.36 -11.32
N LEU A 172 10.40 -11.14 -11.94
CA LEU A 172 10.04 -11.77 -13.21
C LEU A 172 10.57 -11.03 -14.45
N THR A 173 11.04 -9.78 -14.30
CA THR A 173 11.34 -8.88 -15.43
C THR A 173 12.28 -9.48 -16.47
N PRO A 174 13.46 -10.04 -16.13
CA PRO A 174 14.36 -10.59 -17.14
C PRO A 174 13.80 -11.81 -17.85
N HIS A 175 12.97 -12.59 -17.14
CA HIS A 175 12.52 -13.89 -17.60
C HIS A 175 11.33 -13.81 -18.55
N LEU A 176 10.49 -12.77 -18.39
CA LEU A 176 9.30 -12.59 -19.22
C LEU A 176 9.46 -11.58 -20.35
N TYR A 177 10.58 -10.86 -20.43
CA TYR A 177 10.79 -9.79 -21.42
C TYR A 177 10.45 -10.21 -22.86
N GLU A 178 11.13 -11.24 -23.39
CA GLU A 178 10.93 -11.74 -24.75
C GLU A 178 9.48 -12.21 -25.01
N GLN A 179 8.84 -12.80 -23.99
CA GLN A 179 7.46 -13.26 -24.12
C GLN A 179 6.47 -12.10 -24.10
N VAL A 180 6.69 -11.09 -23.26
CA VAL A 180 5.85 -9.89 -23.20
C VAL A 180 5.96 -9.12 -24.51
N GLN A 181 7.17 -8.94 -25.04
CA GLN A 181 7.39 -8.32 -26.36
C GLN A 181 6.55 -9.03 -27.42
N ARG A 182 6.80 -10.34 -27.62
CA ARG A 182 6.12 -11.15 -28.62
C ARG A 182 4.60 -11.14 -28.46
N LEU A 183 4.08 -11.21 -27.23
CA LEU A 183 2.63 -11.26 -26.98
C LEU A 183 1.96 -9.90 -27.14
N SER A 184 2.66 -8.80 -26.85
CA SER A 184 2.12 -7.44 -27.06
C SER A 184 1.90 -7.15 -28.54
N GLU A 185 2.82 -7.60 -29.41
CA GLU A 185 2.75 -7.40 -30.86
C GLU A 185 1.60 -8.18 -31.53
N MET A 186 1.03 -9.19 -30.86
CA MET A 186 -0.11 -9.95 -31.40
C MET A 186 -1.44 -9.20 -31.37
N GLY A 187 -1.55 -8.11 -30.57
CA GLY A 187 -2.78 -7.32 -30.44
C GLY A 187 -3.99 -8.04 -29.86
N ARG A 188 -3.77 -9.18 -29.19
CA ARG A 188 -4.85 -9.95 -28.54
C ARG A 188 -5.24 -9.40 -27.16
N TRP A 189 -4.30 -8.70 -26.50
CA TRP A 189 -4.47 -8.12 -25.16
C TRP A 189 -4.01 -6.67 -25.17
N GLN A 190 -4.52 -5.88 -24.23
CA GLN A 190 -3.90 -4.62 -23.84
C GLN A 190 -3.00 -4.87 -22.64
N TRP A 191 -1.72 -4.49 -22.72
CA TRP A 191 -0.76 -4.64 -21.64
C TRP A 191 -0.57 -3.31 -20.93
N LEU A 192 -0.67 -3.35 -19.60
CA LEU A 192 -0.27 -2.29 -18.70
C LEU A 192 0.93 -2.80 -17.91
N VAL A 193 2.08 -2.16 -18.04
CA VAL A 193 3.31 -2.55 -17.36
C VAL A 193 3.67 -1.49 -16.33
N THR A 194 3.92 -1.90 -15.09
CA THR A 194 4.37 -1.00 -14.01
C THR A 194 5.29 -1.77 -13.09
N PHE A 195 6.33 -1.13 -12.57
CA PHE A 195 7.29 -1.77 -11.67
C PHE A 195 7.38 -1.08 -10.32
N HIS A 196 7.95 -1.79 -9.34
CA HIS A 196 8.30 -1.17 -8.07
C HIS A 196 9.27 0.00 -8.30
N PRO A 197 9.18 1.14 -7.58
CA PRO A 197 10.06 2.30 -7.76
C PRO A 197 11.57 2.05 -7.57
N LYS A 198 11.93 0.88 -7.04
CA LYS A 198 13.32 0.44 -6.83
C LYS A 198 13.83 -0.49 -7.94
N MET A 199 13.01 -0.74 -8.97
CA MET A 199 13.41 -1.53 -10.14
C MET A 199 14.61 -0.87 -10.82
N SER A 200 15.53 -1.68 -11.34
CA SER A 200 16.69 -1.13 -12.05
C SER A 200 16.23 -0.34 -13.28
N VAL A 201 16.85 0.81 -13.49
CA VAL A 201 16.62 1.69 -14.64
C VAL A 201 16.72 0.92 -15.96
N GLU A 202 17.69 0.01 -16.09
CA GLU A 202 17.85 -0.84 -17.28
C GLU A 202 16.55 -1.60 -17.65
N TRP A 203 15.89 -2.24 -16.69
CA TRP A 203 14.65 -2.99 -16.96
C TRP A 203 13.45 -2.07 -17.19
N VAL A 204 13.42 -0.91 -16.53
CA VAL A 204 12.39 0.12 -16.78
C VAL A 204 12.49 0.59 -18.23
N GLU A 205 13.69 0.96 -18.69
CA GLU A 205 13.94 1.43 -20.05
C GLU A 205 13.66 0.36 -21.10
N LYS A 206 14.08 -0.89 -20.86
CA LYS A 206 13.79 -2.02 -21.76
C LYS A 206 12.29 -2.25 -21.95
N TYR A 207 11.52 -2.30 -20.87
CA TYR A 207 10.07 -2.51 -20.99
C TYR A 207 9.34 -1.28 -21.55
N ARG A 208 9.82 -0.07 -21.25
CA ARG A 208 9.31 1.15 -21.87
C ARG A 208 9.56 1.16 -23.39
N ALA A 209 10.69 0.63 -23.85
CA ALA A 209 10.96 0.50 -25.28
C ALA A 209 10.04 -0.51 -26.01
N LEU A 210 9.26 -1.32 -25.27
CA LEU A 210 8.23 -2.20 -25.85
C LEU A 210 6.89 -1.49 -26.12
N GLU A 211 6.74 -0.21 -25.74
CA GLU A 211 5.49 0.53 -25.92
C GLU A 211 5.02 0.52 -27.38
N ASN A 212 3.75 0.20 -27.56
CA ASN A 212 3.07 0.15 -28.86
C ASN A 212 1.56 0.30 -28.65
N ASP A 213 0.75 0.15 -29.71
CA ASP A 213 -0.71 0.26 -29.65
C ASP A 213 -1.38 -0.69 -28.65
N HIS A 214 -0.65 -1.68 -28.13
CA HIS A 214 -1.15 -2.78 -27.31
C HIS A 214 -0.37 -2.96 -26.00
N LEU A 215 0.65 -2.13 -25.74
CA LEU A 215 1.42 -2.13 -24.51
C LEU A 215 1.76 -0.70 -24.09
N GLN A 216 1.45 -0.38 -22.84
CA GLN A 216 1.80 0.89 -22.22
C GLN A 216 2.64 0.64 -20.96
N PHE A 217 3.73 1.39 -20.81
CA PHE A 217 4.51 1.43 -19.58
C PHE A 217 4.05 2.63 -18.73
N ILE A 218 3.64 2.36 -17.50
CA ILE A 218 3.01 3.35 -16.63
C ILE A 218 3.86 3.52 -15.36
N GLU A 219 4.33 4.74 -15.16
CA GLU A 219 4.87 5.18 -13.87
C GLU A 219 3.77 5.92 -13.12
N THR A 220 3.40 5.40 -11.97
CA THR A 220 2.34 5.97 -11.14
C THR A 220 2.64 5.72 -9.67
N ASP A 221 2.31 6.70 -8.84
CA ASP A 221 2.25 6.59 -7.38
C ASP A 221 0.91 5.98 -6.90
N ASN A 222 -0.10 5.99 -7.77
CA ASN A 222 -1.42 5.43 -7.52
C ASN A 222 -1.72 4.26 -8.47
N ILE A 223 -1.57 3.04 -7.94
CA ILE A 223 -1.81 1.80 -8.68
C ILE A 223 -3.30 1.46 -8.84
N ILE A 224 -4.18 2.05 -8.01
CA ILE A 224 -5.61 1.69 -7.91
C ILE A 224 -6.32 1.70 -9.28
N PRO A 225 -6.16 2.72 -10.15
CA PRO A 225 -6.81 2.72 -11.46
C PRO A 225 -6.38 1.54 -12.35
N LEU A 226 -5.10 1.14 -12.27
CA LEU A 226 -4.57 0.00 -13.04
C LEU A 226 -5.11 -1.33 -12.51
N LEU A 227 -5.15 -1.50 -11.18
CA LEU A 227 -5.74 -2.69 -10.54
C LEU A 227 -7.21 -2.83 -10.94
N GLN A 228 -7.97 -1.73 -10.89
CA GLN A 228 -9.33 -1.74 -11.36
C GLN A 228 -9.35 -2.12 -12.85
N GLN A 229 -8.56 -1.49 -13.73
CA GLN A 229 -8.61 -1.65 -15.20
C GLN A 229 -8.32 -3.06 -15.69
N ALA A 230 -7.34 -3.72 -15.08
CA ALA A 230 -6.90 -5.02 -15.58
C ALA A 230 -7.90 -6.13 -15.31
N ASP A 231 -8.04 -7.05 -16.26
CA ASP A 231 -8.87 -8.26 -16.15
C ASP A 231 -8.07 -9.41 -15.53
N VAL A 232 -6.76 -9.46 -15.82
CA VAL A 232 -5.81 -10.45 -15.30
C VAL A 232 -4.55 -9.73 -14.86
N MET A 233 -3.92 -10.20 -13.79
CA MET A 233 -2.58 -9.75 -13.40
C MET A 233 -1.53 -10.84 -13.64
N VAL A 234 -0.37 -10.46 -14.16
CA VAL A 234 0.85 -11.27 -14.18
C VAL A 234 1.85 -10.65 -13.20
N CYS A 235 2.26 -11.42 -12.19
CA CYS A 235 3.06 -10.88 -11.09
C CYS A 235 4.02 -11.90 -10.48
N ASP A 236 5.06 -11.43 -9.83
CA ASP A 236 5.89 -12.21 -8.92
C ASP A 236 5.39 -12.07 -7.46
N THR A 237 6.30 -11.91 -6.49
CA THR A 237 6.00 -11.67 -5.08
C THR A 237 5.73 -10.19 -4.73
N SER A 238 5.45 -9.32 -5.71
CA SER A 238 5.12 -7.91 -5.48
C SER A 238 3.97 -7.73 -4.48
N SER A 239 4.03 -6.68 -3.65
CA SER A 239 3.00 -6.39 -2.65
C SER A 239 1.63 -6.11 -3.28
N ILE A 240 1.62 -5.59 -4.51
CA ILE A 240 0.36 -5.27 -5.20
C ILE A 240 -0.42 -6.52 -5.64
N LEU A 241 0.19 -7.71 -5.62
CA LEU A 241 -0.51 -8.97 -5.87
C LEU A 241 -1.67 -9.17 -4.88
N GLN A 242 -1.43 -8.89 -3.61
CA GLN A 242 -2.45 -9.04 -2.56
C GLN A 242 -3.55 -7.98 -2.72
N GLU A 243 -3.20 -6.78 -3.18
CA GLU A 243 -4.16 -5.71 -3.49
C GLU A 243 -5.08 -6.10 -4.67
N PHE A 244 -4.53 -6.75 -5.70
CA PHE A 244 -5.31 -7.19 -6.86
C PHE A 244 -6.24 -8.37 -6.54
N LEU A 245 -5.79 -9.32 -5.71
CA LEU A 245 -6.59 -10.49 -5.33
C LEU A 245 -7.90 -10.13 -4.60
N VAL A 246 -7.93 -8.97 -3.93
CA VAL A 246 -9.13 -8.45 -3.26
C VAL A 246 -10.23 -8.08 -4.27
N LEU A 247 -9.91 -7.91 -5.55
CA LEU A 247 -10.89 -7.70 -6.64
C LEU A 247 -11.51 -9.01 -7.17
N GLU A 248 -11.12 -10.17 -6.63
CA GLU A 248 -11.54 -11.50 -7.11
C GLU A 248 -11.18 -11.77 -8.58
N LYS A 249 -10.13 -11.10 -9.06
CA LYS A 249 -9.63 -11.24 -10.43
C LYS A 249 -8.48 -12.24 -10.50
N PRO A 250 -8.36 -12.98 -11.62
CA PRO A 250 -7.31 -13.98 -11.81
C PRO A 250 -5.90 -13.37 -11.78
N VAL A 251 -4.99 -14.07 -11.10
CA VAL A 251 -3.56 -13.74 -11.06
C VAL A 251 -2.75 -14.93 -11.57
N VAL A 252 -1.83 -14.67 -12.48
CA VAL A 252 -0.81 -15.63 -12.92
C VAL A 252 0.51 -15.27 -12.26
N THR A 253 0.95 -16.10 -11.32
CA THR A 253 2.21 -15.87 -10.62
C THR A 253 3.39 -16.50 -11.35
N PHE A 254 4.50 -15.77 -11.45
CA PHE A 254 5.75 -16.29 -12.03
C PHE A 254 6.84 -16.44 -10.97
N ARG A 255 7.19 -17.70 -10.72
CA ARG A 255 8.35 -18.25 -9.98
C ARG A 255 8.67 -17.64 -8.61
#